data_AF-A0A349J2P5-F1
#
_entry.id   AF-A0A349J2P5-F1
#
_cell.length_a   1.000
_cell.length_b   1.000
_cell.length_c   1.000
_cell.angle_alpha   90.00
_cell.angle_beta   90.00
_cell.angle_gamma   90.00
#
_symmetry.space_group_name_H-M   'P 1'
#
loop_
_entity.id
_entity.type
_entity.pdbx_description
1 polymer ?
#
loop_
_entity_poly.entity_id
_entity_poly.type
_entity_poly.pdbx_seq_one_letter_code
_entity_poly.pdbx_strand_id
1 'polypeptide(L)' 'MASSQNKATHWQRTRNLTFVTLAIWFFFSFFVHWFGAELNTVSFLGFPLG' A
#
# COMPACT_ATOMS: atom_id res chain seq x y z
N MET A 1 -37.35 2.59 -18.26
CA MET A 1 -36.54 1.86 -17.26
C MET A 1 -35.07 1.98 -17.67
N ALA A 2 -34.37 3.07 -17.33
CA ALA A 2 -33.01 3.32 -17.82
C ALA A 2 -32.10 4.11 -16.85
N SER A 3 -32.48 4.25 -15.58
CA SER A 3 -31.72 5.05 -14.60
C SER A 3 -30.74 4.23 -13.75
N SER A 4 -30.90 2.90 -13.70
CA SER A 4 -30.12 2.01 -12.82
C SER A 4 -28.73 1.67 -13.36
N GLN A 5 -28.59 1.56 -14.69
CA GLN A 5 -27.37 1.07 -15.36
C GLN A 5 -26.19 2.05 -15.21
N ASN A 6 -26.47 3.36 -15.24
CA ASN A 6 -25.43 4.39 -15.24
C ASN A 6 -24.76 4.58 -13.87
N LYS A 7 -25.48 4.32 -12.76
CA LYS A 7 -24.92 4.44 -11.40
C LYS A 7 -23.88 3.35 -11.10
N ALA A 8 -24.10 2.14 -11.61
CA ALA A 8 -23.19 1.01 -11.39
C ALA A 8 -21.80 1.25 -12.02
N THR A 9 -21.76 1.84 -13.21
CA THR A 9 -20.51 2.11 -13.95
C THR A 9 -19.64 3.17 -13.27
N HIS A 10 -20.23 4.23 -12.70
CA HIS A 10 -19.48 5.24 -11.95
C HIS A 10 -18.89 4.68 -10.65
N TRP A 11 -19.62 3.78 -9.98
CA TRP A 11 -19.17 3.19 -8.72
C TRP A 11 -17.96 2.27 -8.88
N GLN A 12 -17.84 1.57 -10.01
CA GLN A 12 -16.71 0.67 -10.26
C GLN A 12 -15.36 1.41 -10.34
N ARG A 13 -15.31 2.60 -10.95
CA ARG A 13 -14.06 3.37 -11.08
C ARG A 13 -13.57 3.90 -9.74
N THR A 14 -14.46 4.51 -8.95
CA THR A 14 -14.11 5.04 -7.62
C THR A 14 -13.65 3.94 -6.68
N ARG A 15 -14.33 2.78 -6.72
CA ARG A 15 -13.98 1.64 -5.87
C ARG A 15 -12.59 1.09 -6.21
N ASN A 16 -12.21 1.04 -7.48
CA ASN A 16 -10.89 0.58 -7.90
C ASN A 16 -9.78 1.51 -7.40
N LEU A 17 -9.96 2.82 -7.53
CA LEU A 17 -9.02 3.83 -7.01
C LEU A 17 -8.82 3.67 -5.50
N THR A 18 -9.88 3.48 -4.72
CA THR A 18 -9.78 3.25 -3.27
C THR A 18 -8.98 1.98 -2.96
N PHE A 19 -9.23 0.87 -3.65
CA PHE A 19 -8.49 -0.37 -3.43
C PHE A 19 -7.01 -0.25 -3.80
N VAL A 20 -6.68 0.47 -4.88
CA VAL A 20 -5.27 0.73 -5.26
C VAL A 20 -4.58 1.56 -4.18
N THR A 21 -5.19 2.64 -3.71
CA THR A 21 -4.62 3.46 -2.62
C THR A 21 -4.41 2.63 -1.35
N LEU A 22 -5.40 1.82 -0.95
CA LEU A 22 -5.29 0.95 0.22
C LEU A 22 -4.18 -0.11 0.05
N ALA A 23 -4.04 -0.69 -1.14
CA ALA A 23 -2.99 -1.67 -1.43
C ALA A 23 -1.59 -1.04 -1.37
N ILE A 24 -1.42 0.15 -1.94
CA ILE A 24 -0.18 0.92 -1.86
C ILE A 24 0.13 1.27 -0.40
N TRP A 25 -0.83 1.82 0.32
CA TRP A 25 -0.67 2.16 1.73
C TRP A 25 -0.27 0.93 2.57
N PHE A 26 -0.96 -0.19 2.42
CA PHE A 26 -0.65 -1.44 3.11
C PHE A 26 0.76 -1.93 2.77
N PHE A 27 1.13 -1.93 1.48
CA PHE A 27 2.46 -2.33 1.07
C PHE A 27 3.54 -1.47 1.75
N PHE A 28 3.43 -0.15 1.71
CA PHE A 28 4.43 0.71 2.33
C PHE A 28 4.44 0.64 3.87
N SER A 29 3.29 0.50 4.52
CA SER A 29 3.22 0.37 5.97
C SER A 29 3.79 -0.94 6.49
N PHE A 30 3.60 -2.06 5.79
CA PHE A 30 3.99 -3.38 6.32
C PHE A 30 5.27 -3.94 5.65
N PHE A 31 5.41 -3.79 4.33
CA PHE A 31 6.52 -4.39 3.59
C PHE A 31 7.85 -3.70 3.87
N VAL A 32 7.87 -2.36 4.02
CA VAL A 32 9.09 -1.60 4.33
C VAL A 32 9.60 -1.91 5.74
N HIS A 33 8.71 -2.07 6.72
CA HIS A 33 9.10 -2.38 8.10
C HIS A 33 9.64 -3.80 8.27
N TRP A 34 9.35 -4.71 7.34
CA TRP A 34 9.89 -6.08 7.36
C TRP A 34 11.43 -6.09 7.31
N PHE A 35 12.02 -5.12 6.62
CA PHE A 35 13.48 -4.97 6.53
C PHE A 35 14.11 -4.21 7.71
N GLY A 36 13.32 -3.76 8.69
CA GLY A 36 13.83 -3.07 9.87
C GLY A 36 14.76 -3.94 10.71
N ALA A 37 14.46 -5.24 10.83
CA ALA A 37 15.33 -6.20 11.53
C ALA A 37 16.63 -6.46 10.75
N GLU A 38 16.55 -6.58 9.43
CA GLU A 38 17.74 -6.73 8.55
C GLU A 38 18.65 -5.50 8.66
N LEU A 39 18.10 -4.28 8.59
CA LEU A 39 18.86 -3.03 8.74
C LEU A 39 19.60 -2.91 10.08
N ASN A 40 19.01 -3.42 11.17
CA ASN A 40 19.65 -3.45 12.49
C ASN A 40 20.93 -4.33 12.50
N THR A 41 20.98 -5.34 11.62
CA THR A 41 22.18 -6.18 11.44
C THR A 41 23.19 -5.59 10.46
N VAL A 42 22.81 -4.56 9.68
CA VAL A 42 23.74 -3.88 8.78
C VAL A 42 24.58 -2.89 9.59
N SER A 43 25.83 -3.26 9.84
CA SER A 43 26.83 -2.37 10.43
C SER A 43 27.49 -1.52 9.34
N PHE A 44 27.47 -0.19 9.49
CA PHE A 44 28.22 0.72 8.62
C PHE A 44 29.43 1.27 9.38
N LEU A 45 30.63 1.14 8.80
CA LEU A 45 31.90 1.57 9.41
C LEU A 45 32.18 0.97 10.81
N GLY A 46 31.60 -0.20 11.12
CA GLY A 46 31.77 -0.87 12.41
C GLY A 46 30.73 -0.52 13.49
N PHE A 47 29.73 0.30 13.16
CA PHE A 47 28.65 0.66 14.09
C PHE A 47 27.31 0.07 13.63
N PRO A 48 26.55 -0.61 14.51
CA PRO A 48 25.22 -1.10 14.19
C PRO A 48 24.26 0.07 13.97
N LEU A 49 23.47 0.02 12.90
CA LEU A 49 22.59 1.12 12.46
C LEU A 49 21.12 0.94 12.87
N GLY A 50 20.85 0.16 13.91
CA GLY A 50 19.51 0.04 14.46
C GLY A 50 19.44 0.14 15.96
#